data_AF-A0A9E6V6R4-F1
#
_entry.id   AF-A0A9E6V6R4-F1
#
_cell.length_a   1.000
_cell.length_b   1.000
_cell.length_c   1.000
_cell.angle_alpha   90.00
_cell.angle_beta   90.00
_cell.angle_gamma   90.00
#
_symmetry.space_group_name_H-M   'P 1'
#
loop_
_entity.id
_entity.type
_entity.pdbx_description
1 polymer ?
#
loop_
_entity_poly.entity_id
_entity_poly.type
_entity_poly.pdbx_seq_one_letter_code
_entity_poly.pdbx_strand_id
1 'polypeptide(L)'
;MQEYQTSYLPLAYAHLATVLPAFAIGTYMMIARKGDRFHRLLGKGYMLLMLTTAIITLFMPALVGPRLLNHFGFIHLFSVLAIWSVPSAYVAARKHDIKSHRSSMIGLYVGGLIIAGGFAFMPGRLLHRWLFA
;
A
#
# COMPACT_ATOMS: atom_id res chain seq x y z
N MET A 1 -3.81 26.67 5.58
CA MET A 1 -4.41 26.09 4.35
C MET A 1 -3.36 25.96 3.22
N GLN A 2 -2.59 27.01 2.92
CA GLN A 2 -1.53 26.98 1.89
C GLN A 2 -0.42 25.94 2.17
N GLU A 3 0.14 25.91 3.39
CA GLU A 3 1.21 24.97 3.77
C GLU A 3 0.78 23.50 3.82
N TYR A 4 -0.51 23.27 4.10
CA TYR A 4 -1.09 21.93 4.09
C TYR A 4 -1.16 21.36 2.67
N GLN A 5 -1.50 22.19 1.68
CA GLN A 5 -1.54 21.75 0.28
C GLN A 5 -0.13 21.53 -0.30
N THR A 6 0.84 22.37 0.06
CA THR A 6 2.22 22.27 -0.47
C THR A 6 2.96 21.04 0.05
N SER A 7 2.67 20.58 1.27
CA SER A 7 3.25 19.36 1.84
C SER A 7 2.48 18.08 1.46
N TYR A 8 1.14 18.16 1.38
CA TYR A 8 0.30 17.01 1.09
C TYR A 8 0.37 16.55 -0.38
N LEU A 9 0.31 17.49 -1.35
CA LEU A 9 0.24 17.13 -2.77
C LEU A 9 1.46 16.35 -3.26
N PRO A 10 2.72 16.75 -2.94
CA PRO A 10 3.90 15.97 -3.31
C PRO A 10 3.87 14.55 -2.74
N LEU A 11 3.47 14.41 -1.47
CA LEU A 11 3.32 13.09 -0.85
C LEU A 11 2.22 12.28 -1.55
N ALA A 12 1.09 12.90 -1.90
CA ALA A 12 -0.03 12.25 -2.58
C ALA A 12 0.38 11.72 -3.95
N TYR A 13 1.13 12.51 -4.73
CA TYR A 13 1.66 12.08 -6.02
C TYR A 13 2.73 11.01 -5.88
N ALA A 14 3.65 11.12 -4.91
CA ALA A 14 4.64 10.08 -4.63
C ALA A 14 3.99 8.75 -4.21
N HIS A 15 2.93 8.81 -3.40
CA HIS A 15 2.12 7.66 -3.03
C HIS A 15 1.43 7.06 -4.26
N LEU A 16 0.79 7.87 -5.11
CA LEU A 16 0.15 7.39 -6.33
C LEU A 16 1.17 6.74 -7.29
N ALA A 17 2.34 7.36 -7.46
CA ALA A 17 3.42 6.87 -8.31
C ALA A 17 3.96 5.50 -7.87
N THR A 18 3.80 5.14 -6.58
CA THR A 18 4.25 3.85 -6.04
C THR A 18 3.12 2.83 -5.96
N VAL A 19 1.94 3.24 -5.51
CA VAL A 19 0.79 2.33 -5.30
C VAL A 19 0.14 1.87 -6.60
N LEU A 20 0.08 2.72 -7.64
CA LEU A 20 -0.52 2.34 -8.92
C LEU A 20 0.25 1.21 -9.64
N PRO A 21 1.59 1.30 -9.83
CA PRO A 21 2.33 0.17 -10.39
C PRO A 21 2.31 -1.03 -9.44
N ALA A 22 2.32 -0.83 -8.11
CA ALA A 22 2.18 -1.94 -7.16
C ALA A 22 0.85 -2.67 -7.35
N PHE A 23 -0.25 -1.94 -7.57
CA PHE A 23 -1.56 -2.51 -7.84
C PHE A 23 -1.57 -3.34 -9.12
N ALA A 24 -1.03 -2.80 -10.22
CA ALA A 24 -0.94 -3.51 -11.49
C ALA A 24 -0.10 -4.80 -11.36
N ILE A 25 1.10 -4.71 -10.77
CA ILE A 25 1.99 -5.85 -10.57
C ILE A 25 1.34 -6.88 -9.64
N GLY A 26 0.78 -6.44 -8.51
CA GLY A 26 0.12 -7.31 -7.53
C GLY A 26 -1.05 -8.08 -8.16
N THR A 27 -1.90 -7.39 -8.93
CA THR A 27 -3.04 -8.00 -9.63
C THR A 27 -2.56 -9.06 -10.61
N TYR A 28 -1.57 -8.74 -11.44
CA TYR A 28 -0.96 -9.68 -12.36
C TYR A 28 -0.39 -10.90 -11.62
N MET A 29 0.34 -10.68 -10.52
CA MET A 29 0.94 -11.74 -9.72
C MET A 29 -0.07 -12.68 -9.04
N MET A 30 -1.26 -12.18 -8.68
CA MET A 30 -2.31 -13.03 -8.12
C MET A 30 -2.82 -14.06 -9.14
N ILE A 31 -2.85 -13.69 -10.41
CA ILE A 31 -3.37 -14.52 -11.51
C ILE A 31 -2.26 -15.39 -12.12
N ALA A 32 -1.09 -14.80 -12.37
CA ALA A 32 0.04 -15.41 -13.06
C ALA A 32 0.57 -16.69 -12.39
N ARG A 33 1.35 -17.48 -13.13
CA ARG A 33 2.05 -18.66 -12.59
C ARG A 33 3.02 -18.25 -11.49
N LYS A 34 3.05 -19.01 -10.39
CA LYS A 34 3.86 -18.71 -9.20
C LYS A 34 5.15 -19.51 -9.23
N GLY A 35 6.22 -18.93 -8.67
CA GLY A 35 7.48 -19.64 -8.40
C GLY A 35 8.55 -19.64 -9.50
N ASP A 36 8.28 -19.04 -10.67
CA ASP A 36 9.29 -18.88 -11.73
C ASP A 36 10.22 -17.67 -11.48
N ARG A 37 11.18 -17.45 -12.37
CA ARG A 37 12.12 -16.32 -12.26
C ARG A 37 11.40 -14.97 -12.35
N PHE A 38 10.37 -14.87 -13.21
CA PHE A 38 9.59 -13.65 -13.39
C PHE A 38 8.77 -13.31 -12.14
N HIS A 39 8.10 -14.29 -11.53
CA HIS A 39 7.37 -14.12 -10.28
C HIS A 39 8.28 -13.61 -9.16
N ARG A 40 9.50 -14.14 -9.04
CA ARG A 40 10.46 -13.69 -8.04
C ARG A 40 10.95 -12.25 -8.29
N LEU A 41 11.17 -11.88 -9.55
CA LEU A 41 11.61 -10.52 -9.90
C LEU A 41 10.50 -9.50 -9.64
N LEU A 42 9.29 -9.76 -10.18
CA LEU A 42 8.13 -8.91 -9.98
C LEU A 42 7.73 -8.83 -8.50
N GLY A 43 7.82 -9.94 -7.77
CA GLY A 43 7.53 -9.97 -6.33
C GLY A 43 8.45 -9.08 -5.51
N LYS A 44 9.75 -9.03 -5.84
CA LYS A 44 10.68 -8.08 -5.20
C LYS A 44 10.31 -6.63 -5.50
N GLY A 45 9.99 -6.32 -6.76
CA GLY A 45 9.54 -4.99 -7.17
C GLY A 45 8.26 -4.57 -6.45
N TYR A 46 7.26 -5.45 -6.43
CA TYR A 46 6.00 -5.26 -5.69
C TYR A 46 6.24 -5.00 -4.21
N MET A 47 7.06 -5.82 -3.53
CA MET A 47 7.37 -5.64 -2.12
C MET A 47 8.08 -4.31 -1.83
N LEU A 48 9.00 -3.89 -2.69
CA LEU A 48 9.68 -2.60 -2.57
C LEU A 48 8.67 -1.45 -2.70
N LEU A 49 7.83 -1.47 -3.74
CA LEU A 49 6.80 -0.45 -3.96
C LEU A 49 5.81 -0.37 -2.79
N MET A 50 5.35 -1.51 -2.27
CA MET A 50 4.45 -1.57 -1.12
C MET A 50 5.09 -0.99 0.14
N LEU A 51 6.38 -1.27 0.38
CA LEU A 51 7.10 -0.72 1.54
C LEU A 51 7.28 0.79 1.40
N THR A 52 7.67 1.29 0.23
CA THR A 52 7.76 2.73 -0.05
C THR A 52 6.41 3.41 0.12
N THR A 53 5.33 2.81 -0.41
CA THR A 53 3.95 3.28 -0.24
C THR A 53 3.61 3.41 1.24
N ALA A 54 3.89 2.37 2.04
CA ALA A 54 3.60 2.36 3.47
C ALA A 54 4.35 3.46 4.22
N ILE A 55 5.64 3.66 3.93
CA ILE A 55 6.44 4.72 4.54
C ILE A 55 5.86 6.09 4.20
N ILE A 56 5.54 6.36 2.92
CA ILE A 56 4.94 7.63 2.50
C ILE A 56 3.62 7.88 3.25
N THR A 57 2.77 6.86 3.40
CA THR A 57 1.48 7.02 4.09
C THR A 57 1.61 7.36 5.58
N LEU A 58 2.72 7.02 6.25
CA LEU A 58 2.94 7.44 7.65
C LEU A 58 3.12 8.95 7.80
N PHE A 59 3.57 9.63 6.75
CA PHE A 59 3.69 11.09 6.71
C PHE A 59 2.42 11.77 6.21
N MET A 60 1.39 11.01 5.83
CA MET A 60 0.10 11.55 5.40
C MET A 60 -0.90 11.59 6.56
N PRO A 61 -1.54 12.75 6.83
CA PRO A 61 -2.53 12.84 7.88
C PRO A 61 -3.77 11.99 7.57
N ALA A 62 -4.29 11.30 8.57
CA ALA A 62 -5.46 10.44 8.42
C ALA A 62 -6.74 11.25 8.24
N LEU A 63 -7.26 11.34 7.01
CA LEU A 63 -8.48 12.12 6.73
C LEU A 63 -9.80 11.40 7.02
N VAL A 64 -9.76 10.14 7.46
CA VAL A 64 -10.94 9.30 7.69
C VAL A 64 -10.97 8.82 9.14
N GLY A 65 -12.09 9.06 9.83
CA GLY A 65 -12.33 8.62 11.20
C GLY A 65 -11.62 9.44 12.28
N PRO A 66 -11.69 8.98 13.55
CA PRO A 66 -11.01 9.61 14.68
C PRO A 66 -9.50 9.68 14.48
N ARG A 67 -8.88 10.78 14.95
CA ARG A 67 -7.42 10.97 14.89
C ARG A 67 -6.82 11.00 16.28
N LEU A 68 -5.73 10.27 16.45
CA LEU A 68 -4.78 10.40 17.55
C LEU A 68 -3.73 11.45 17.17
N LEU A 69 -3.46 12.38 18.07
CA LEU A 69 -2.50 13.48 17.87
C LEU A 69 -2.75 14.31 16.61
N ASN A 70 -4.02 14.41 16.16
CA ASN A 70 -4.42 15.07 14.92
C ASN A 70 -3.78 14.53 13.61
N HIS A 71 -3.07 13.40 13.67
CA HIS A 71 -2.31 12.86 12.53
C HIS A 71 -2.62 11.38 12.27
N PHE A 72 -2.40 10.53 13.27
CA PHE A 72 -2.58 9.09 13.14
C PHE A 72 -4.05 8.72 13.25
N GLY A 73 -4.52 7.82 12.41
CA GLY A 73 -5.89 7.32 12.45
C GLY A 73 -5.93 5.87 12.00
N PHE A 74 -7.12 5.26 12.01
CA PHE A 74 -7.27 3.83 11.73
C PHE A 74 -6.69 3.39 10.38
N ILE A 75 -6.63 4.28 9.39
CA ILE A 75 -6.03 3.96 8.09
C ILE A 75 -4.51 3.72 8.15
N HIS A 76 -3.81 4.19 9.18
CA HIS A 76 -2.37 3.90 9.37
C HIS A 76 -2.11 2.44 9.74
N LEU A 77 -3.13 1.69 10.19
CA LEU A 77 -2.98 0.25 10.38
C LEU A 77 -2.63 -0.47 9.07
N PHE A 78 -3.05 0.04 7.91
CA PHE A 78 -2.64 -0.51 6.61
C PHE A 78 -1.14 -0.31 6.34
N SER A 79 -0.57 0.81 6.79
CA SER A 79 0.87 1.07 6.72
C SER A 79 1.63 0.10 7.61
N VAL A 80 1.15 -0.13 8.84
CA VAL A 80 1.74 -1.11 9.78
C VAL A 80 1.64 -2.53 9.22
N LEU A 81 0.48 -2.91 8.69
CA LEU A 81 0.28 -4.18 8.00
C LEU A 81 1.32 -4.37 6.90
N ALA A 82 1.57 -3.34 6.09
CA ALA A 82 2.52 -3.42 4.99
C ALA A 82 3.98 -3.55 5.45
N ILE A 83 4.38 -2.72 6.42
CA ILE A 83 5.72 -2.73 7.03
C ILE A 83 6.01 -4.07 7.71
N TRP A 84 5.01 -4.72 8.30
CA TRP A 84 5.16 -6.05 8.90
C TRP A 84 5.15 -7.16 7.85
N SER A 85 4.17 -7.14 6.94
CA SER A 85 3.92 -8.24 6.01
C SER A 85 5.01 -8.39 4.96
N VAL A 86 5.63 -7.29 4.50
CA VAL A 86 6.69 -7.34 3.47
C VAL A 86 7.93 -8.12 3.96
N PRO A 87 8.57 -7.75 5.10
CA PRO A 87 9.68 -8.54 5.66
C PRO A 87 9.27 -9.97 5.99
N SER A 88 8.10 -10.19 6.61
CA SER A 88 7.62 -11.54 6.93
C SER A 88 7.47 -12.40 5.67
N ALA A 89 6.90 -11.85 4.60
CA ALA A 89 6.74 -12.57 3.33
C ALA A 89 8.07 -12.87 2.65
N TYR A 90 9.03 -11.94 2.73
CA TYR A 90 10.38 -12.15 2.18
C TYR A 90 11.11 -13.26 2.94
N VAL A 91 11.10 -13.23 4.28
CA VAL A 91 11.71 -14.26 5.12
C VAL A 91 11.04 -15.61 4.89
N ALA A 92 9.71 -15.67 4.82
CA ALA A 92 8.97 -16.90 4.52
C ALA A 92 9.37 -17.48 3.15
N ALA A 93 9.48 -16.64 2.12
CA ALA A 93 9.96 -17.07 0.80
C ALA A 93 11.39 -17.65 0.85
N ARG A 94 12.30 -17.03 1.62
CA ARG A 94 13.68 -17.52 1.79
C ARG A 94 13.73 -18.85 2.53
N LYS A 95 12.84 -19.07 3.49
CA LYS A 95 12.69 -20.33 4.24
C LYS A 95 11.90 -21.40 3.48
N HIS A 96 11.47 -21.12 2.25
CA HIS A 96 10.58 -22.00 1.46
C HIS A 96 9.23 -22.29 2.17
N ASP A 97 8.83 -21.44 3.12
CA ASP A 97 7.50 -21.47 3.73
C ASP A 97 6.51 -20.73 2.83
N ILE A 98 5.99 -21.45 1.84
CA ILE A 98 5.10 -20.90 0.82
C ILE A 98 3.74 -20.53 1.42
N LYS A 99 3.29 -21.23 2.47
CA LYS A 99 1.99 -20.94 3.11
C LYS A 99 2.02 -19.56 3.76
N SER A 100 3.05 -19.28 4.55
CA SER A 100 3.22 -17.98 5.20
C SER A 100 3.49 -16.87 4.18
N HIS A 101 4.35 -17.12 3.18
CA HIS A 101 4.59 -16.16 2.09
C HIS A 101 3.29 -15.76 1.38
N ARG A 102 2.48 -16.75 0.99
CA ARG A 102 1.21 -16.54 0.30
C ARG A 102 0.23 -15.76 1.17
N SER A 103 0.10 -16.12 2.45
CA SER A 103 -0.82 -15.44 3.38
C SER A 103 -0.47 -13.95 3.51
N SER A 104 0.81 -13.63 3.71
CA SER A 104 1.26 -12.23 3.80
C SER A 104 1.08 -11.46 2.49
N MET A 105 1.33 -12.08 1.33
CA MET A 105 1.12 -11.45 0.02
C MET A 105 -0.37 -11.16 -0.25
N ILE A 106 -1.26 -12.09 0.10
CA ILE A 106 -2.72 -11.89 -0.03
C ILE A 106 -3.18 -10.78 0.93
N GLY A 107 -2.71 -10.79 2.18
CA GLY A 107 -3.03 -9.74 3.15
C GLY A 107 -2.61 -8.35 2.67
N LEU A 108 -1.40 -8.23 2.11
CA LEU A 108 -0.91 -7.00 1.48
C LEU A 108 -1.78 -6.53 0.33
N TYR A 109 -2.18 -7.44 -0.56
CA TYR A 109 -2.98 -7.09 -1.73
C TYR A 109 -4.41 -6.70 -1.33
N VAL A 110 -5.10 -7.54 -0.58
CA VAL A 110 -6.49 -7.28 -0.19
C VAL A 110 -6.58 -6.11 0.79
N GLY A 111 -5.78 -6.12 1.85
CA GLY A 111 -5.81 -5.06 2.86
C GLY A 111 -5.15 -3.77 2.36
N GLY A 112 -3.90 -3.87 1.92
CA GLY A 112 -3.06 -2.71 1.58
C GLY A 112 -3.36 -2.08 0.22
N LEU A 113 -4.04 -2.77 -0.70
CA LEU A 113 -4.43 -2.19 -2.00
C LEU A 113 -5.93 -2.10 -2.18
N ILE A 114 -6.68 -3.19 -2.04
CA ILE A 114 -8.12 -3.18 -2.33
C ILE A 114 -8.88 -2.36 -1.29
N ILE A 115 -8.76 -2.72 -0.01
CA ILE A 115 -9.49 -2.05 1.07
C ILE A 115 -8.94 -0.63 1.27
N ALA A 116 -7.62 -0.47 1.42
CA ALA A 116 -6.99 0.85 1.56
C ALA A 116 -7.22 1.76 0.35
N GLY A 117 -7.20 1.21 -0.87
CA GLY A 117 -7.52 1.94 -2.10
C GLY A 117 -8.98 2.40 -2.13
N GLY A 118 -9.93 1.58 -1.64
CA GLY A 118 -11.32 2.00 -1.44
C GLY A 118 -11.45 3.25 -0.57
N PHE A 119 -10.70 3.31 0.54
CA PHE A 119 -10.65 4.50 1.40
C PHE A 119 -10.09 5.75 0.69
N ALA A 120 -9.33 5.60 -0.39
CA ALA A 120 -8.83 6.72 -1.16
C ALA A 120 -9.93 7.47 -1.94
N PHE A 121 -11.09 6.84 -2.17
CA PHE A 121 -12.24 7.43 -2.87
C PHE A 121 -13.28 8.05 -1.92
N MET A 122 -13.04 8.06 -0.61
CA MET A 122 -13.95 8.69 0.34
C MET A 122 -13.98 10.23 0.21
N PRO A 123 -15.10 10.89 0.59
CA PRO A 123 -15.20 12.34 0.57
C PRO A 123 -14.04 13.03 1.30
N GLY A 124 -13.54 14.12 0.73
CA GLY A 124 -12.38 14.84 1.26
C GLY A 124 -11.01 14.32 0.83
N ARG A 125 -10.93 13.18 0.12
CA ARG A 125 -9.69 12.64 -0.45
C ARG A 125 -9.44 13.16 -1.87
N LEU A 126 -8.17 13.12 -2.31
CA LEU A 126 -7.76 13.61 -3.63
C LEU A 126 -8.51 12.92 -4.78
N LEU A 127 -8.55 11.58 -4.79
CA LEU A 127 -9.20 10.83 -5.88
C LEU A 127 -10.71 11.06 -5.94
N HIS A 128 -11.37 11.23 -4.79
CA HIS A 128 -12.78 11.58 -4.76
C HIS A 128 -13.04 12.91 -5.47
N ARG A 129 -12.20 13.92 -5.21
CA ARG A 129 -12.31 15.23 -5.87
C ARG A 129 -12.04 15.16 -7.37
N TRP A 130 -11.21 14.24 -7.83
CA TRP A 130 -10.96 14.09 -9.27
C TRP A 130 -12.10 13.41 -10.03
N LEU A 131 -12.86 12.53 -9.36
CA LEU A 131 -13.89 11.71 -10.01
C LEU A 131 -15.31 12.21 -9.80
N PHE A 132 -15.59 12.88 -8.68
CA PHE A 132 -16.94 13.21 -8.23
C PHE A 132 -17.17 14.70 -7.95
N ALA A 133 -16.17 15.56 -8.13
CA ALA A 133 -16.27 16.99 -7.91
C ALA A 133 -16.07 17.80 -9.20
#